data_AF-A0A9D6XAP2-F1
#
_entry.id   AF-A0A9D6XAP2-F1
#
_cell.length_a   1.000
_cell.length_b   1.000
_cell.length_c   1.000
_cell.angle_alpha   90.00
_cell.angle_beta   90.00
_cell.angle_gamma   90.00
#
_symmetry.space_group_name_H-M   'P 1'
#
loop_
_entity.id
_entity.type
_entity.pdbx_description
1 polymer ?
#
loop_
_entity_poly.entity_id
_entity_poly.type
_entity_poly.pdbx_seq_one_letter_code
_entity_poly.pdbx_strand_id
1 'polypeptide(L)'
;MSWINRLAAACIIVAAAVPVRADSPQPAADLTRLPLAALIGQSEELGLPTKFLRELPPEFVTVTFEDLHRWAAEYHPEEHHMILNRALSFNQAAGSLRPLTKMTALEVGNLYHELYHAYMDYLETKPPDPNADGGRLLAAAQELQKCRYAEVKITPVLQRRTATEVRYLSEREAWETQHETWGVFVGWAIWTKLELIASRSRPGLVTEGWLKRLKKADHDGILVGYYEPEDQHERKLAQKRYLAPAYRISPQEIHTIMVLLFGEPSDAADRAATATQPSSPKNAPVSPACKQ
;
A
#
# COMPACT_ATOMS: atom_id res chain seq x y z
N MET A 1 27.74 -10.43 77.00
CA MET A 1 26.69 -11.39 77.36
C MET A 1 25.33 -10.84 76.92
N SER A 2 24.78 -11.35 75.83
CA SER A 2 23.40 -11.15 75.29
C SER A 2 23.34 -12.00 74.01
N TRP A 3 22.69 -13.17 73.99
CA TRP A 3 21.32 -13.45 73.50
C TRP A 3 21.04 -12.99 72.05
N ILE A 4 20.33 -13.66 71.13
CA ILE A 4 19.79 -15.03 70.89
C ILE A 4 19.40 -15.04 69.39
N ASN A 5 19.59 -16.18 68.69
CA ASN A 5 18.91 -16.77 67.51
C ASN A 5 18.10 -15.92 66.50
N ARG A 6 18.24 -16.21 65.19
CA ARG A 6 17.46 -17.20 64.39
C ARG A 6 17.75 -17.10 62.87
N LEU A 7 17.37 -18.18 62.16
CA LEU A 7 17.05 -18.35 60.72
C LEU A 7 18.13 -18.97 59.84
N ALA A 8 17.84 -19.81 58.85
CA ALA A 8 16.87 -20.90 58.62
C ALA A 8 17.14 -21.41 57.19
N ALA A 9 17.10 -22.73 57.03
CA ALA A 9 16.75 -23.51 55.85
C ALA A 9 17.40 -23.21 54.47
N ALA A 10 18.24 -24.15 54.05
CA ALA A 10 18.60 -24.41 52.66
C ALA A 10 17.46 -25.12 51.91
N CYS A 11 17.21 -24.73 50.66
CA CYS A 11 16.54 -25.54 49.64
C CYS A 11 17.29 -25.37 48.31
N ILE A 12 18.06 -26.40 47.94
CA ILE A 12 18.68 -26.55 46.62
C ILE A 12 17.63 -27.16 45.71
N ILE A 13 17.14 -26.40 44.72
CA ILE A 13 16.29 -26.93 43.65
C ILE A 13 17.21 -27.35 42.51
N VAL A 14 17.28 -28.66 42.27
CA VAL A 14 17.85 -29.25 41.05
C VAL A 14 16.84 -29.05 39.93
N ALA A 15 17.10 -28.13 39.00
CA ALA A 15 16.31 -28.00 37.79
C ALA A 15 16.79 -29.03 36.76
N ALA A 16 15.96 -30.04 36.49
CA ALA A 16 16.17 -30.97 35.39
C ALA A 16 16.02 -30.24 34.05
N ALA A 17 17.04 -30.32 33.21
CA ALA A 17 17.00 -29.82 31.84
C ALA A 17 16.04 -30.69 31.01
N VAL A 18 14.92 -30.10 30.59
CA VAL A 18 14.06 -30.69 29.56
C VAL A 18 14.69 -30.36 28.20
N PRO A 19 14.92 -31.34 27.31
CA PRO A 19 15.42 -31.03 25.98
C PRO A 19 14.34 -30.25 25.22
N VAL A 20 14.68 -29.02 24.83
CA VAL A 20 13.90 -28.24 23.86
C VAL A 20 13.97 -29.01 22.55
N ARG A 21 12.85 -29.64 22.20
CA ARG A 21 12.66 -30.28 20.90
C ARG A 21 12.60 -29.14 19.89
N ALA A 22 13.58 -29.07 18.99
CA ALA A 22 13.53 -28.18 17.85
C ALA A 22 12.25 -28.50 17.06
N ASP A 23 11.36 -27.51 16.95
CA ASP A 23 10.22 -27.60 16.06
C ASP A 23 10.73 -27.91 14.65
N SER A 24 10.11 -28.92 14.04
CA SER A 24 10.37 -29.24 12.63
C SER A 24 10.04 -28.00 11.78
N PRO A 25 10.75 -27.74 10.67
CA PRO A 25 10.40 -26.65 9.77
C PRO A 25 8.92 -26.80 9.41
N GLN A 26 8.15 -25.71 9.58
CA GLN A 26 6.78 -25.65 9.08
C GLN A 26 6.78 -26.15 7.63
N PRO A 27 5.83 -27.02 7.24
CA PRO A 27 5.69 -27.37 5.84
C PRO A 27 5.54 -26.07 5.05
N ALA A 28 6.35 -25.91 4.00
CA ALA A 28 6.26 -24.77 3.10
C ALA A 28 4.78 -24.53 2.80
N ALA A 29 4.28 -23.34 3.12
CA ALA A 29 2.92 -22.96 2.78
C ALA A 29 2.73 -23.28 1.29
N ASP A 30 1.68 -24.04 0.96
CA ASP A 30 1.41 -24.47 -0.40
C ASP A 30 1.27 -23.20 -1.26
N LEU A 31 2.34 -22.84 -1.98
CA LEU A 31 2.42 -21.58 -2.72
C LEU A 31 1.42 -21.68 -3.86
N THR A 32 0.25 -21.08 -3.67
CA THR A 32 -0.77 -21.01 -4.71
C THR A 32 -0.44 -19.89 -5.68
N ARG A 33 -0.91 -20.00 -6.92
CA ARG A 33 -0.85 -18.88 -7.88
C ARG A 33 -2.00 -17.93 -7.61
N LEU A 34 -1.77 -16.63 -7.79
CA LEU A 34 -2.85 -15.66 -7.79
C LEU A 34 -3.86 -16.05 -8.89
N PRO A 35 -5.15 -16.25 -8.59
CA PRO A 35 -6.14 -16.65 -9.59
C PRO A 35 -6.56 -15.46 -10.46
N LEU A 36 -5.62 -14.95 -11.26
CA LEU A 36 -5.70 -13.66 -11.95
C LEU A 36 -6.91 -13.56 -12.89
N ALA A 37 -7.22 -14.62 -13.63
CA ALA A 37 -8.41 -14.65 -14.51
C ALA A 37 -9.72 -14.46 -13.73
N ALA A 38 -9.87 -15.14 -12.58
CA ALA A 38 -11.04 -15.01 -11.73
C ALA A 38 -11.09 -13.63 -11.05
N LEU A 39 -9.93 -13.08 -10.66
CA LEU A 39 -9.82 -11.75 -10.09
C LEU A 39 -10.24 -10.67 -11.10
N ILE A 40 -9.79 -10.78 -12.35
CA ILE A 40 -10.17 -9.87 -13.44
C ILE A 40 -11.68 -9.94 -13.66
N GLY A 41 -12.26 -11.14 -13.86
CA GLY A 41 -13.70 -11.27 -14.11
C GLY A 41 -14.56 -10.66 -12.98
N GLN A 42 -14.23 -10.95 -11.72
CA GLN A 42 -14.94 -10.38 -10.57
C GLN A 42 -14.75 -8.87 -10.44
N SER A 43 -13.57 -8.35 -10.81
CA SER A 43 -13.31 -6.91 -10.81
C SER A 43 -14.18 -6.20 -11.84
N GLU A 44 -14.33 -6.77 -13.04
CA GLU A 44 -15.18 -6.22 -14.10
C GLU A 44 -16.66 -6.23 -13.72
N GLU A 45 -17.13 -7.31 -13.09
CA GLU A 45 -18.50 -7.39 -12.54
C GLU A 45 -18.78 -6.28 -11.51
N LEU A 46 -17.75 -5.87 -10.75
CA LEU A 46 -17.82 -4.78 -9.79
C LEU A 46 -17.54 -3.40 -10.41
N GLY A 47 -17.25 -3.33 -11.71
CA GLY A 47 -16.87 -2.10 -12.41
C GLY A 47 -15.53 -1.52 -11.96
N LEU A 48 -14.60 -2.36 -11.48
CA LEU A 48 -13.25 -1.97 -11.06
C LEU A 48 -12.28 -1.99 -12.26
N PRO A 49 -11.22 -1.17 -12.23
CA PRO A 49 -10.22 -1.12 -13.30
C PRO A 49 -9.40 -2.42 -13.36
N THR A 50 -9.27 -3.01 -14.54
CA THR A 50 -8.55 -4.28 -14.73
C THR A 50 -7.37 -4.19 -15.70
N LYS A 51 -7.10 -3.01 -16.28
CA LYS A 51 -6.07 -2.84 -17.32
C LYS A 51 -4.71 -3.38 -16.87
N PHE A 52 -4.18 -2.88 -15.75
CA PHE A 52 -2.89 -3.35 -15.23
C PHE A 52 -2.89 -4.83 -14.82
N LEU A 53 -4.02 -5.34 -14.30
CA LEU A 53 -4.16 -6.76 -13.96
C LEU A 53 -4.05 -7.66 -15.19
N ARG A 54 -4.48 -7.19 -16.36
CA ARG A 54 -4.38 -7.94 -17.62
C ARG A 54 -2.96 -8.00 -18.18
N GLU A 55 -2.11 -7.06 -17.80
CA GLU A 55 -0.71 -7.01 -18.22
C GLU A 55 0.20 -7.87 -17.33
N LEU A 56 -0.25 -8.21 -16.13
CA LEU A 56 0.49 -9.04 -15.19
C LEU A 56 0.49 -10.52 -15.63
N PRO A 57 1.65 -11.20 -15.74
CA PRO A 57 1.70 -12.63 -16.03
C PRO A 57 1.10 -13.45 -14.87
N PRO A 58 0.26 -14.48 -15.15
CA PRO A 58 -0.34 -15.33 -14.10
C PRO A 58 0.68 -16.02 -13.19
N GLU A 59 1.89 -16.23 -13.69
CA GLU A 59 3.02 -16.85 -12.99
C GLU A 59 3.94 -15.86 -12.27
N PHE A 60 3.70 -14.55 -12.37
CA PHE A 60 4.55 -13.56 -11.73
C PHE A 60 4.39 -13.59 -10.21
N VAL A 61 3.15 -13.63 -9.72
CA VAL A 61 2.85 -13.56 -8.27
C VAL A 61 2.54 -14.95 -7.70
N THR A 62 3.24 -15.31 -6.63
CA THR A 62 2.86 -16.42 -5.75
C THR A 62 2.06 -15.90 -4.57
N VAL A 63 1.20 -16.74 -3.97
CA VAL A 63 0.29 -16.35 -2.91
C VAL A 63 0.28 -17.36 -1.78
N THR A 64 0.38 -16.87 -0.55
CA THR A 64 0.06 -17.61 0.68
C THR A 64 -1.02 -16.91 1.48
N PHE A 65 -1.64 -17.66 2.39
CA PHE A 65 -2.60 -17.12 3.34
C PHE A 65 -2.11 -17.29 4.77
N GLU A 66 -1.95 -16.18 5.49
CA GLU A 66 -1.42 -16.16 6.85
C GLU A 66 -2.25 -15.26 7.77
N ASP A 67 -2.11 -15.43 9.09
CA ASP A 67 -2.82 -14.60 10.07
C ASP A 67 -2.11 -13.25 10.28
N LEU A 68 -2.30 -12.36 9.30
CA LEU A 68 -1.83 -10.98 9.37
C LEU A 68 -2.64 -10.19 10.41
N HIS A 69 -2.06 -9.93 11.57
CA HIS A 69 -2.81 -9.31 12.67
C HIS A 69 -3.23 -7.85 12.39
N ARG A 70 -2.51 -7.14 11.51
CA ARG A 70 -2.70 -5.70 11.25
C ARG A 70 -3.02 -5.36 9.81
N TRP A 71 -2.83 -6.28 8.88
CA TRP A 71 -2.85 -5.99 7.45
C TRP A 71 -3.76 -6.99 6.72
N ALA A 72 -4.35 -6.55 5.62
CA ALA A 72 -5.20 -7.42 4.80
C ALA A 72 -4.35 -8.21 3.79
N ALA A 73 -3.25 -7.62 3.32
CA ALA A 73 -2.33 -8.20 2.38
C ALA A 73 -0.97 -7.49 2.54
N GLU A 74 0.11 -8.17 2.14
CA GLU A 74 1.48 -7.65 2.07
C GLU A 74 2.15 -8.24 0.81
N TYR A 75 2.88 -7.42 0.06
CA TYR A 75 3.68 -7.86 -1.09
C TYR A 75 5.18 -7.79 -0.81
N HIS A 76 5.90 -8.85 -1.16
CA HIS A 76 7.35 -8.98 -1.03
C HIS A 76 7.98 -9.06 -2.43
N PRO A 77 8.60 -7.96 -2.92
CA PRO A 77 9.16 -7.90 -4.26
C PRO A 77 10.35 -8.85 -4.46
N GLU A 78 11.12 -9.17 -3.41
CA GLU A 78 12.29 -10.07 -3.53
C GLU A 78 11.91 -11.50 -3.94
N GLU A 79 10.68 -11.91 -3.61
CA GLU A 79 10.16 -13.26 -3.85
C GLU A 79 8.99 -13.27 -4.85
N HIS A 80 8.60 -12.09 -5.35
CA HIS A 80 7.34 -11.86 -6.07
C HIS A 80 6.14 -12.53 -5.37
N HIS A 81 6.10 -12.41 -4.04
CA HIS A 81 5.23 -13.17 -3.17
C HIS A 81 4.24 -12.25 -2.46
N MET A 82 2.95 -12.60 -2.52
CA MET A 82 1.88 -11.89 -1.85
C MET A 82 1.36 -12.73 -0.68
N ILE A 83 1.46 -12.19 0.53
CA ILE A 83 0.86 -12.78 1.72
C ILE A 83 -0.50 -12.14 1.91
N LEU A 84 -1.55 -12.95 1.87
CA LEU A 84 -2.91 -12.49 2.11
C LEU A 84 -3.36 -12.88 3.51
N ASN A 85 -4.09 -12.00 4.17
CA ASN A 85 -4.70 -12.35 5.46
C ASN A 85 -5.61 -13.57 5.27
N ARG A 86 -5.55 -14.54 6.18
CA ARG A 86 -6.38 -15.75 6.17
C ARG A 86 -7.87 -15.44 6.05
N ALA A 87 -8.33 -14.31 6.58
CA ALA A 87 -9.69 -13.81 6.43
C ALA A 87 -10.11 -13.55 4.98
N LEU A 88 -9.15 -13.32 4.07
CA LEU A 88 -9.37 -13.19 2.63
C LEU A 88 -9.50 -14.53 1.90
N SER A 89 -9.22 -15.66 2.54
CA SER A 89 -9.38 -16.97 1.92
C SER A 89 -10.82 -17.49 2.00
N PHE A 90 -11.22 -18.28 1.01
CA PHE A 90 -12.54 -18.95 1.00
C PHE A 90 -12.67 -19.83 2.25
N ASN A 91 -13.73 -19.59 3.05
CA ASN A 91 -13.98 -20.26 4.32
C ASN A 91 -12.79 -20.22 5.32
N GLN A 92 -11.87 -19.25 5.22
CA GLN A 92 -10.65 -19.20 6.05
C GLN A 92 -9.80 -20.48 5.93
N ALA A 93 -9.92 -21.19 4.80
CA ALA A 93 -9.26 -22.47 4.56
C ALA A 93 -7.86 -22.33 3.93
N ALA A 94 -7.40 -21.10 3.66
CA ALA A 94 -6.07 -20.81 3.11
C ALA A 94 -5.76 -21.44 1.73
N GLY A 95 -6.77 -21.91 0.98
CA GLY A 95 -6.57 -22.57 -0.32
C GLY A 95 -6.92 -21.74 -1.56
N SER A 96 -7.70 -20.67 -1.42
CA SER A 96 -8.05 -19.78 -2.53
C SER A 96 -8.60 -18.45 -2.02
N LEU A 97 -8.48 -17.41 -2.84
CA LEU A 97 -9.08 -16.11 -2.57
C LEU A 97 -10.61 -16.23 -2.54
N ARG A 98 -11.28 -15.72 -1.50
CA ARG A 98 -12.75 -15.66 -1.49
C ARG A 98 -13.24 -14.69 -2.57
N PRO A 99 -14.51 -14.80 -3.03
CA PRO A 99 -15.01 -13.88 -4.03
C PRO A 99 -14.96 -12.41 -3.56
N LEU A 100 -14.64 -11.47 -4.44
CA LEU A 100 -14.57 -10.03 -4.13
C LEU A 100 -15.91 -9.51 -3.58
N THR A 101 -17.03 -10.06 -4.06
CA THR A 101 -18.38 -9.73 -3.58
C THR A 101 -18.66 -10.16 -2.13
N LYS A 102 -17.77 -10.98 -1.54
CA LYS A 102 -17.80 -11.41 -0.14
C LYS A 102 -16.77 -10.70 0.73
N MET A 103 -15.99 -9.78 0.15
CA MET A 103 -15.05 -8.92 0.86
C MET A 103 -15.70 -7.58 1.21
N THR A 104 -15.21 -6.94 2.27
CA THR A 104 -15.50 -5.53 2.52
C THR A 104 -14.80 -4.65 1.49
N ALA A 105 -15.32 -3.45 1.26
CA ALA A 105 -14.70 -2.49 0.35
C ALA A 105 -13.26 -2.15 0.76
N LEU A 106 -12.96 -2.13 2.07
CA LEU A 106 -11.62 -1.88 2.60
C LEU A 106 -10.67 -3.02 2.24
N GLU A 107 -11.10 -4.27 2.39
CA GLU A 107 -10.28 -5.44 2.04
C GLU A 107 -9.96 -5.49 0.53
N VAL A 108 -10.93 -5.16 -0.34
CA VAL A 108 -10.68 -5.06 -1.78
C VAL A 108 -9.75 -3.89 -2.10
N GLY A 109 -9.90 -2.74 -1.41
CA GLY A 109 -8.99 -1.61 -1.54
C GLY A 109 -7.55 -1.99 -1.19
N ASN A 110 -7.33 -2.66 -0.06
CA ASN A 110 -6.01 -3.13 0.35
C ASN A 110 -5.44 -4.17 -0.63
N LEU A 111 -6.26 -5.08 -1.15
CA LEU A 111 -5.82 -6.02 -2.18
C LEU A 111 -5.33 -5.28 -3.43
N TYR A 112 -6.05 -4.24 -3.90
CA TYR A 112 -5.63 -3.44 -5.05
C TYR A 112 -4.37 -2.61 -4.79
N HIS A 113 -4.13 -2.18 -3.55
CA HIS A 113 -2.86 -1.57 -3.14
C HIS A 113 -1.69 -2.53 -3.38
N GLU A 114 -1.78 -3.77 -2.88
CA GLU A 114 -0.70 -4.75 -3.06
C GLU A 114 -0.57 -5.24 -4.51
N LEU A 115 -1.68 -5.35 -5.26
CA LEU A 115 -1.63 -5.68 -6.68
C LEU A 115 -0.94 -4.58 -7.50
N TYR A 116 -1.07 -3.32 -7.09
CA TYR A 116 -0.31 -2.22 -7.68
C TYR A 116 1.19 -2.42 -7.44
N HIS A 117 1.61 -2.76 -6.22
CA HIS A 117 3.02 -3.03 -5.92
C HIS A 117 3.57 -4.18 -6.77
N ALA A 118 2.82 -5.27 -6.86
CA ALA A 118 3.19 -6.40 -7.71
C ALA A 118 3.29 -6.04 -9.20
N TYR A 119 2.44 -5.13 -9.68
CA TYR A 119 2.51 -4.67 -11.06
C TYR A 119 3.70 -3.76 -11.32
N MET A 120 4.02 -2.85 -10.41
CA MET A 120 5.20 -2.00 -10.54
C MET A 120 6.49 -2.83 -10.49
N ASP A 121 6.59 -3.82 -9.61
CA ASP A 121 7.70 -4.77 -9.58
C ASP A 121 7.82 -5.55 -10.91
N TYR A 122 6.70 -5.99 -11.47
CA TYR A 122 6.71 -6.61 -12.80
C TYR A 122 7.25 -5.67 -13.88
N LEU A 123 6.82 -4.40 -13.90
CA LEU A 123 7.32 -3.41 -14.85
C LEU A 123 8.82 -3.15 -14.68
N GLU A 124 9.34 -3.15 -13.46
CA GLU A 124 10.76 -2.96 -13.17
C GLU A 124 11.59 -4.18 -13.57
N THR A 125 11.09 -5.38 -13.29
CA THR A 125 11.72 -6.65 -13.65
C THR A 125 11.75 -6.85 -15.17
N LYS A 126 10.69 -6.42 -15.87
CA LYS A 126 10.57 -6.54 -17.32
C LYS A 126 10.05 -5.23 -17.94
N PRO A 127 10.92 -4.22 -18.10
CA PRO A 127 10.54 -2.93 -18.66
C PRO A 127 9.88 -3.09 -20.03
N PRO A 128 8.65 -2.60 -20.22
CA PRO A 128 7.97 -2.65 -21.51
C PRO A 128 8.50 -1.56 -22.46
N ASP A 129 7.95 -1.49 -23.68
CA ASP A 129 8.20 -0.38 -24.60
C ASP A 129 7.91 0.97 -23.90
N PRO A 130 8.82 1.96 -23.97
CA PRO A 130 8.62 3.28 -23.34
C PRO A 130 7.35 4.02 -23.79
N ASN A 131 6.79 3.67 -24.95
CA ASN A 131 5.56 4.26 -25.47
C ASN A 131 4.30 3.47 -25.07
N ALA A 132 4.45 2.22 -24.60
CA ALA A 132 3.35 1.48 -24.02
C ALA A 132 2.96 2.10 -22.68
N ASP A 133 1.70 1.92 -22.26
CA ASP A 133 1.20 2.58 -21.05
C ASP A 133 1.96 2.17 -19.79
N GLY A 134 2.34 0.89 -19.64
CA GLY A 134 3.24 0.45 -18.57
C GLY A 134 4.61 1.12 -18.60
N GLY A 135 5.18 1.36 -19.79
CA GLY A 135 6.49 2.01 -19.94
C GLY A 135 6.43 3.49 -19.59
N ARG A 136 5.36 4.16 -20.01
CA ARG A 136 5.08 5.55 -19.65
C ARG A 136 4.81 5.71 -18.15
N LEU A 137 4.10 4.75 -17.54
CA LEU A 137 3.83 4.74 -16.11
C LEU A 137 5.13 4.58 -15.30
N LEU A 138 5.98 3.62 -15.70
CA LEU A 138 7.29 3.39 -15.06
C LEU A 138 8.21 4.61 -15.21
N ALA A 139 8.28 5.21 -16.41
CA ALA A 139 9.07 6.42 -16.64
C ALA A 139 8.60 7.59 -15.76
N ALA A 140 7.29 7.80 -15.64
CA ALA A 140 6.72 8.84 -14.79
C ALA A 140 7.05 8.60 -13.31
N ALA A 141 6.95 7.36 -12.83
CA ALA A 141 7.32 6.97 -11.48
C ALA A 141 8.81 7.27 -11.19
N GLN A 142 9.71 6.82 -12.07
CA GLN A 142 11.16 7.05 -11.95
C GLN A 142 11.56 8.52 -12.01
N GLU A 143 10.85 9.33 -12.80
CA GLU A 143 11.05 10.78 -12.83
C GLU A 143 10.72 11.37 -11.45
N LEU A 144 9.52 11.08 -10.92
CA LEU A 144 9.04 11.57 -9.63
C LEU A 144 9.95 11.16 -8.46
N GLN A 145 10.49 9.94 -8.48
CA GLN A 145 11.45 9.47 -7.48
C GLN A 145 12.64 10.43 -7.37
N LYS A 146 13.17 10.94 -8.50
CA LYS A 146 14.34 11.81 -8.56
C LYS A 146 14.06 13.27 -8.19
N CYS A 147 12.91 13.81 -8.60
CA CYS A 147 12.62 15.24 -8.50
C CYS A 147 11.67 15.62 -7.35
N ARG A 148 10.76 14.72 -6.96
CA ARG A 148 9.70 14.99 -5.98
C ARG A 148 9.92 14.25 -4.67
N TYR A 149 10.33 12.99 -4.75
CA TYR A 149 10.45 12.13 -3.59
C TYR A 149 11.87 12.05 -3.01
N ALA A 150 12.89 12.56 -3.71
CA ALA A 150 14.25 12.66 -3.20
C ALA A 150 14.40 13.65 -2.02
N GLU A 151 13.57 14.70 -1.97
CA GLU A 151 13.51 15.65 -0.86
C GLU A 151 12.06 15.83 -0.43
N VAL A 152 11.75 15.44 0.81
CA VAL A 152 10.39 15.48 1.34
C VAL A 152 10.33 16.22 2.67
N LYS A 153 9.11 16.54 3.11
CA LYS A 153 8.86 16.85 4.52
C LYS A 153 8.08 15.72 5.15
N ILE A 154 8.47 15.33 6.35
CA ILE A 154 7.75 14.35 7.17
C ILE A 154 7.07 15.05 8.34
N THR A 155 6.06 14.38 8.92
CA THR A 155 5.52 14.75 10.23
C THR A 155 6.20 13.88 11.29
N PRO A 156 7.22 14.39 12.01
CA PRO A 156 8.08 13.54 12.86
C PRO A 156 7.34 12.91 14.04
N VAL A 157 6.25 13.56 14.50
CA VAL A 157 5.39 13.10 15.58
C VAL A 157 3.94 13.23 15.11
N LEU A 158 3.22 12.12 14.98
CA LEU A 158 1.84 12.10 14.47
C LEU A 158 0.89 13.03 15.25
N GLN A 159 1.14 13.23 16.55
CA GLN A 159 0.37 14.13 17.42
C GLN A 159 0.68 15.62 17.18
N ARG A 160 1.79 15.96 16.50
CA ARG A 160 2.22 17.34 16.19
C ARG A 160 2.18 17.58 14.68
N ARG A 161 0.98 17.55 14.11
CA ARG A 161 0.73 17.65 12.66
C ARG A 161 1.25 18.94 11.98
N THR A 162 1.53 19.99 12.75
CA THR A 162 2.08 21.26 12.23
C THR A 162 3.60 21.29 12.23
N ALA A 163 4.26 20.40 12.99
CA ALA A 163 5.70 20.26 12.94
C ALA A 163 6.05 19.44 11.69
N THR A 164 6.90 20.01 10.85
CA THR A 164 7.43 19.31 9.67
C THR A 164 8.95 19.38 9.69
N GLU A 165 9.57 18.31 9.21
CA GLU A 165 11.02 18.17 9.14
C GLU A 165 11.40 17.80 7.70
N VAL A 166 12.42 18.48 7.15
CA VAL A 166 12.93 18.18 5.81
C VAL A 166 13.79 16.91 5.88
N ARG A 167 13.60 16.02 4.91
CA ARG A 167 14.35 14.79 4.74
C ARG A 167 14.85 14.68 3.30
N TYR A 168 16.10 14.28 3.17
CA TYR A 168 16.70 13.87 1.91
C TYR A 168 16.71 12.35 1.93
N LEU A 169 16.00 11.75 0.99
CA LEU A 169 15.80 10.31 0.94
C LEU A 169 16.89 9.66 0.08
N SER A 170 17.28 8.45 0.44
CA SER A 170 18.05 7.61 -0.47
C SER A 170 17.22 7.23 -1.70
N GLU A 171 17.84 6.67 -2.74
CA GLU A 171 17.10 6.15 -3.90
C GLU A 171 16.04 5.13 -3.50
N ARG A 172 16.37 4.25 -2.54
CA ARG A 172 15.44 3.22 -2.02
C ARG A 172 14.28 3.84 -1.24
N GLU A 173 14.56 4.79 -0.35
CA GLU A 173 13.52 5.47 0.41
C GLU A 173 12.62 6.35 -0.49
N ALA A 174 13.18 6.99 -1.52
CA ALA A 174 12.41 7.75 -2.50
C ALA A 174 11.51 6.85 -3.34
N TRP A 175 12.02 5.68 -3.75
CA TRP A 175 11.26 4.63 -4.42
C TRP A 175 10.09 4.16 -3.54
N GLU A 176 10.35 3.75 -2.29
CA GLU A 176 9.32 3.31 -1.35
C GLU A 176 8.26 4.40 -1.15
N THR A 177 8.71 5.63 -0.93
CA THR A 177 7.81 6.77 -0.71
C THR A 177 6.85 6.99 -1.88
N GLN A 178 7.37 6.92 -3.11
CA GLN A 178 6.56 7.08 -4.31
C GLN A 178 5.59 5.92 -4.50
N HIS A 179 6.07 4.68 -4.34
CA HIS A 179 5.26 3.48 -4.48
C HIS A 179 4.13 3.45 -3.45
N GLU A 180 4.42 3.74 -2.18
CA GLU A 180 3.41 3.82 -1.12
C GLU A 180 2.41 4.95 -1.36
N THR A 181 2.86 6.11 -1.87
CA THR A 181 1.93 7.22 -2.18
C THR A 181 0.93 6.82 -3.27
N TRP A 182 1.40 6.16 -4.33
CA TRP A 182 0.54 5.69 -5.42
C TRP A 182 -0.33 4.52 -4.97
N GLY A 183 0.21 3.56 -4.22
CA GLY A 183 -0.54 2.45 -3.64
C GLY A 183 -1.68 2.92 -2.73
N VAL A 184 -1.43 3.90 -1.87
CA VAL A 184 -2.47 4.53 -1.01
C VAL A 184 -3.60 5.10 -1.87
N PHE A 185 -3.28 5.82 -2.95
CA PHE A 185 -4.30 6.34 -3.87
C PHE A 185 -5.06 5.22 -4.58
N VAL A 186 -4.36 4.18 -5.07
CA VAL A 186 -4.98 3.04 -5.75
C VAL A 186 -5.99 2.35 -4.84
N GLY A 187 -5.57 1.96 -3.63
CA GLY A 187 -6.47 1.31 -2.68
C GLY A 187 -7.63 2.22 -2.27
N TRP A 188 -7.38 3.50 -2.04
CA TRP A 188 -8.41 4.49 -1.71
C TRP A 188 -9.46 4.66 -2.83
N ALA A 189 -9.02 4.69 -4.09
CA ALA A 189 -9.89 4.88 -5.25
C ALA A 189 -10.89 3.72 -5.38
N ILE A 190 -10.40 2.49 -5.20
CA ILE A 190 -11.18 1.25 -5.25
C ILE A 190 -12.15 1.15 -4.09
N TRP A 191 -11.66 1.34 -2.86
CA TRP A 191 -12.49 1.34 -1.65
C TRP A 191 -13.64 2.34 -1.76
N THR A 192 -13.34 3.58 -2.17
CA THR A 192 -14.33 4.65 -2.31
C THR A 192 -15.39 4.34 -3.36
N LYS A 193 -14.99 3.79 -4.52
CA LYS A 193 -15.90 3.39 -5.59
C LYS A 193 -16.87 2.32 -5.11
N LEU A 194 -16.38 1.29 -4.42
CA LEU A 194 -17.20 0.20 -3.89
C LEU A 194 -18.19 0.67 -2.83
N GLU A 195 -17.80 1.56 -1.92
CA GLU A 195 -18.74 2.12 -0.93
C GLU A 195 -19.88 2.90 -1.60
N LEU A 196 -19.58 3.65 -2.65
CA LEU A 196 -20.58 4.42 -3.38
C LEU A 196 -21.51 3.50 -4.19
N ILE A 197 -20.99 2.43 -4.78
CA ILE A 197 -21.82 1.41 -5.45
C ILE A 197 -22.73 0.72 -4.42
N ALA A 198 -22.19 0.30 -3.28
CA ALA A 198 -22.94 -0.33 -2.19
C ALA A 198 -24.04 0.57 -1.62
N SER A 199 -23.86 1.90 -1.67
CA SER A 199 -24.89 2.86 -1.28
C SER A 199 -26.11 2.92 -2.21
N ARG A 200 -26.16 2.08 -3.26
CA ARG A 200 -27.21 2.03 -4.31
C ARG A 200 -27.41 3.38 -5.03
N SER A 201 -26.34 4.15 -5.12
CA SER A 201 -26.34 5.42 -5.85
C SER A 201 -26.45 5.17 -7.36
N ARG A 202 -27.14 6.06 -8.08
CA ARG A 202 -27.17 6.03 -9.55
C ARG A 202 -25.76 6.26 -10.11
N PRO A 203 -25.38 5.75 -11.29
CA PRO A 203 -24.02 5.87 -11.84
C PRO A 203 -23.46 7.31 -11.88
N GLY A 204 -24.28 8.30 -12.27
CA GLY A 204 -23.86 9.71 -12.23
C GLY A 204 -23.56 10.22 -10.81
N LEU A 205 -24.36 9.81 -9.82
CA LEU A 205 -24.15 10.14 -8.41
C LEU A 205 -22.92 9.43 -7.82
N VAL A 206 -22.57 8.24 -8.33
CA VAL A 206 -21.32 7.56 -7.96
C VAL A 206 -20.13 8.40 -8.41
N THR A 207 -20.14 8.90 -9.65
CA THR A 207 -19.03 9.73 -10.18
C THR A 207 -18.89 11.04 -9.40
N GLU A 208 -19.98 11.78 -9.22
CA GLU A 208 -19.97 13.03 -8.44
C GLU A 208 -19.59 12.80 -6.98
N GLY A 209 -20.13 11.73 -6.37
CA GLY A 209 -19.80 11.33 -5.01
C GLY A 209 -18.33 10.96 -4.84
N TRP A 210 -17.74 10.29 -5.83
CA TRP A 210 -16.34 9.91 -5.84
C TRP A 210 -15.44 11.16 -5.93
N LEU A 211 -15.73 12.08 -6.86
CA LEU A 211 -14.98 13.34 -6.99
C LEU A 211 -15.08 14.21 -5.73
N LYS A 212 -16.25 14.26 -5.08
CA LYS A 212 -16.44 14.97 -3.81
C LYS A 212 -15.60 14.36 -2.70
N ARG A 213 -15.54 13.02 -2.61
CA ARG A 213 -14.71 12.32 -1.63
C ARG A 213 -13.21 12.49 -1.92
N LEU A 214 -12.81 12.50 -3.19
CA LEU A 214 -11.43 12.77 -3.61
C LEU A 214 -10.98 14.15 -3.16
N LYS A 215 -11.78 15.18 -3.46
CA LYS A 215 -11.51 16.56 -3.02
C LYS A 215 -11.36 16.67 -1.51
N LYS A 216 -12.20 15.96 -0.75
CA LYS A 216 -12.12 15.92 0.71
C LYS A 216 -10.85 15.20 1.18
N ALA A 217 -10.51 14.06 0.59
CA ALA A 217 -9.31 13.30 0.96
C ALA A 217 -8.01 14.07 0.67
N ASP A 218 -7.97 14.79 -0.46
CA ASP A 218 -6.88 15.72 -0.79
C ASP A 218 -6.76 16.82 0.28
N HIS A 219 -7.85 17.52 0.56
CA HIS A 219 -7.89 18.60 1.55
C HIS A 219 -7.47 18.14 2.94
N ASP A 220 -7.93 16.95 3.36
CA ASP A 220 -7.64 16.39 4.67
C ASP A 220 -6.23 15.78 4.77
N GLY A 221 -5.47 15.73 3.66
CA GLY A 221 -4.12 15.18 3.61
C GLY A 221 -4.08 13.67 3.82
N ILE A 222 -5.13 12.95 3.40
CA ILE A 222 -5.26 11.49 3.59
C ILE A 222 -4.41 10.72 2.58
N LEU A 223 -4.24 11.26 1.38
CA LEU A 223 -3.55 10.61 0.26
C LEU A 223 -2.03 10.82 0.33
N VAL A 224 -1.43 10.42 1.46
CA VAL A 224 0.00 10.55 1.76
C VAL A 224 0.65 9.18 1.86
N GLY A 225 1.80 9.02 1.22
CA GLY A 225 2.65 7.85 1.40
C GLY A 225 3.52 7.93 2.66
N TYR A 226 4.37 6.93 2.80
CA TYR A 226 5.39 6.81 3.83
C TYR A 226 6.59 6.03 3.28
N TYR A 227 7.69 5.99 4.03
CA TYR A 227 8.79 5.07 3.79
C TYR A 227 9.24 4.40 5.09
N GLU A 228 9.98 3.32 4.98
CA GLU A 228 10.62 2.65 6.09
C GLU A 228 12.09 3.08 6.17
N PRO A 229 12.52 3.81 7.21
CA PRO A 229 13.89 4.34 7.29
C PRO A 229 14.93 3.24 7.13
N GLU A 230 15.94 3.45 6.28
CA GLU A 230 17.05 2.51 6.10
C GLU A 230 17.97 2.46 7.33
N ASP A 231 18.14 3.59 8.01
CA ASP A 231 18.87 3.66 9.26
C ASP A 231 18.12 2.87 10.35
N GLN A 232 18.77 1.81 10.83
CA GLN A 232 18.26 0.95 11.90
C GLN A 232 18.05 1.70 13.21
N HIS A 233 18.79 2.78 13.49
CA HIS A 233 18.57 3.62 14.66
C HIS A 233 17.27 4.39 14.54
N GLU A 234 17.00 4.96 13.36
CA GLU A 234 15.75 5.64 13.08
C GLU A 234 14.56 4.67 13.09
N ARG A 235 14.71 3.47 12.51
CA ARG A 235 13.67 2.44 12.46
C ARG A 235 13.22 1.97 13.85
N LYS A 236 14.13 1.98 14.84
CA LYS A 236 13.81 1.73 16.25
C LYS A 236 12.90 2.79 16.86
N LEU A 237 12.95 4.03 16.36
CA LEU A 237 12.14 5.14 16.84
C LEU A 237 10.81 5.23 16.10
N ALA A 238 10.83 5.00 14.79
CA ALA A 238 9.65 5.01 13.95
C ALA A 238 9.83 3.97 12.83
N GLN A 239 8.98 2.93 12.84
CA GLN A 239 8.98 1.91 11.79
C GLN A 239 8.64 2.50 10.42
N LYS A 240 7.76 3.51 10.40
CA LYS A 240 7.32 4.22 9.18
C LYS A 240 7.42 5.73 9.39
N ARG A 241 7.85 6.45 8.35
CA ARG A 241 7.87 7.91 8.30
C ARG A 241 6.84 8.41 7.30
N TYR A 242 5.76 8.98 7.83
CA TYR A 242 4.69 9.53 7.01
C TYR A 242 5.06 10.91 6.47
N LEU A 243 4.77 11.11 5.19
CA LEU A 243 4.90 12.41 4.54
C LEU A 243 3.99 13.45 5.20
N ALA A 244 4.47 14.69 5.20
CA ALA A 244 3.64 15.82 5.58
C ALA A 244 2.50 16.01 4.55
N PRO A 245 1.32 16.52 4.94
CA PRO A 245 0.18 16.71 4.04
C PRO A 245 0.47 17.54 2.76
N ALA A 246 1.52 18.37 2.76
CA ALA A 246 1.97 19.11 1.59
C ALA A 246 2.63 18.23 0.51
N TYR A 247 3.02 16.99 0.85
CA TYR A 247 3.63 15.99 -0.03
C TYR A 247 2.66 14.85 -0.39
N ARG A 248 1.35 15.04 -0.15
CA ARG A 248 0.31 14.15 -0.67
C ARG A 248 0.41 13.99 -2.19
N ILE A 249 -0.21 12.95 -2.74
CA ILE A 249 -0.24 12.70 -4.18
C ILE A 249 -0.67 13.96 -4.95
N SER A 250 0.04 14.28 -6.03
CA SER A 250 -0.28 15.46 -6.84
C SER A 250 -1.42 15.20 -7.85
N PRO A 251 -2.10 16.27 -8.35
CA PRO A 251 -3.10 16.13 -9.40
C PRO A 251 -2.57 15.43 -10.66
N GLN A 252 -1.30 15.67 -11.03
CA GLN A 252 -0.68 15.05 -12.20
C GLN A 252 -0.45 13.55 -12.01
N GLU A 253 -0.07 13.13 -10.80
CA GLU A 253 0.06 11.71 -10.45
C GLU A 253 -1.29 11.01 -10.50
N ILE A 254 -2.34 11.62 -9.94
CA ILE A 254 -3.72 11.12 -10.04
C ILE A 254 -4.11 10.91 -11.50
N HIS A 255 -3.90 11.91 -12.35
CA HIS A 255 -4.19 11.80 -13.78
C HIS A 255 -3.42 10.63 -14.42
N THR A 256 -2.11 10.54 -14.13
CA THR A 256 -1.22 9.51 -14.68
C THR A 256 -1.69 8.12 -14.30
N ILE A 257 -2.00 7.88 -13.02
CA ILE A 257 -2.51 6.59 -12.53
C ILE A 257 -3.85 6.26 -13.19
N MET A 258 -4.78 7.21 -13.24
CA MET A 258 -6.10 6.96 -13.82
C MET A 258 -6.02 6.58 -15.30
N VAL A 259 -5.22 7.26 -16.11
CA VAL A 259 -5.10 6.96 -17.55
C VAL A 259 -4.25 5.72 -17.78
N LEU A 260 -3.05 5.66 -17.21
CA LEU A 260 -2.06 4.64 -17.57
C LEU A 260 -2.28 3.33 -16.81
N LEU A 261 -2.55 3.38 -15.50
CA LEU A 261 -2.77 2.17 -14.68
C LEU A 261 -4.22 1.67 -14.77
N PHE A 262 -5.20 2.55 -14.55
CA PHE A 262 -6.61 2.13 -14.52
C PHE A 262 -7.25 1.99 -15.89
N GLY A 263 -6.74 2.71 -16.90
CA GLY A 263 -7.35 2.75 -18.23
C GLY A 263 -8.61 3.61 -18.29
N GLU A 264 -8.76 4.57 -17.37
CA GLU A 264 -9.86 5.53 -17.40
C GLU A 264 -9.66 6.53 -18.56
N PRO A 265 -10.76 7.00 -19.17
CA PRO A 265 -10.71 8.08 -20.15
C PRO A 265 -10.03 9.35 -19.61
N SER A 266 -9.33 10.07 -20.49
CA SER A 266 -8.61 11.31 -20.12
C SER A 266 -9.54 12.35 -19.48
N ASP A 267 -10.79 12.49 -19.94
CA ASP A 267 -11.74 13.45 -19.37
C ASP A 267 -12.13 13.11 -17.92
N ALA A 268 -12.18 11.82 -17.58
CA ALA A 268 -12.42 11.37 -16.21
C ALA A 268 -11.21 11.66 -15.32
N ALA A 269 -10.00 11.42 -15.83
CA ALA A 269 -8.74 11.75 -15.15
C ALA A 269 -8.58 13.26 -14.94
N ASP A 270 -8.93 14.08 -15.94
CA ASP A 270 -8.90 15.55 -15.87
C ASP A 270 -9.85 16.10 -14.80
N ARG A 271 -11.05 15.52 -14.69
CA ARG A 271 -12.00 15.89 -13.62
C ARG A 271 -11.44 15.56 -12.24
N ALA A 272 -10.77 14.42 -12.08
CA ALA A 272 -10.16 14.02 -10.81
C ALA A 272 -8.95 14.91 -10.44
N ALA A 273 -8.08 15.21 -11.39
CA ALA A 273 -6.98 16.14 -11.22
C ALA A 273 -7.50 17.55 -10.85
N THR A 274 -8.53 18.03 -11.55
CA THR A 274 -9.17 19.32 -11.24
C THR A 274 -9.77 19.35 -9.84
N ALA A 275 -10.40 18.25 -9.39
CA ALA A 275 -10.99 18.16 -8.05
C ALA A 275 -9.95 18.27 -6.92
N THR A 276 -8.69 17.97 -7.21
CA THR A 276 -7.55 18.02 -6.27
C THR A 276 -6.62 19.21 -6.50
N GLN A 277 -6.95 20.09 -7.45
CA GLN A 277 -6.19 21.32 -7.62
C GLN A 277 -6.35 22.22 -6.37
N PRO A 278 -5.25 22.77 -5.86
CA PRO A 278 -5.30 23.63 -4.69
C PRO A 278 -6.04 24.93 -5.01
N SER A 279 -7.01 25.28 -4.18
CA SER A 279 -7.73 26.56 -4.29
C SER A 279 -6.90 27.78 -3.89
N SER A 280 -5.70 27.57 -3.34
CA SER A 280 -4.75 28.60 -2.93
C SER A 280 -3.30 28.07 -3.00
N PRO A 281 -2.31 28.90 -3.37
CA PRO A 281 -0.90 28.52 -3.38
C PRO A 281 -0.38 27.97 -2.04
N LYS A 282 -0.97 28.40 -0.92
CA LYS A 282 -0.59 27.94 0.42
C LYS A 282 -0.95 26.47 0.70
N ASN A 283 -1.91 25.92 -0.04
CA ASN A 283 -2.39 24.55 0.09
C ASN A 283 -1.95 23.66 -1.08
N ALA A 284 -1.15 24.21 -2.00
CA ALA A 284 -0.64 23.47 -3.12
C ALA A 284 0.25 22.33 -2.61
N PRO A 285 0.06 21.10 -3.13
CA PRO A 285 1.11 20.10 -2.97
C PRO A 285 2.40 20.70 -3.54
N VAL A 286 3.54 20.36 -2.93
CA VAL A 286 4.85 20.81 -3.42
C VAL A 286 4.91 20.51 -4.93
N SER A 287 5.34 21.47 -5.74
CA SER A 287 5.27 21.31 -7.19
C SER A 287 6.11 20.09 -7.61
N PRO A 288 5.60 19.21 -8.49
CA PRO A 288 6.36 18.10 -9.04
C PRO A 288 7.32 18.62 -10.13
N ALA A 289 7.91 19.81 -9.98
CA ALA A 289 8.75 20.41 -11.02
C ALA A 289 10.09 19.67 -11.12
N CYS A 290 10.02 18.43 -11.59
CA CYS A 290 11.05 17.78 -12.37
C CYS A 290 11.30 18.75 -13.52
N LYS A 291 12.46 19.42 -13.50
CA LYS A 291 12.83 20.30 -14.61
C LYS A 291 12.89 19.43 -15.85
N GLN A 292 12.03 19.72 -16.84
CA GLN A 292 12.20 19.21 -18.20
C GLN A 292 13.49 19.76 -18.80
#